data_AF-A0A1G7BZS4-F1
#
_entry.id   AF-A0A1G7BZS4-F1
#
_cell.length_a   1.000
_cell.length_b   1.000
_cell.length_c   1.000
_cell.angle_alpha   90.00
_cell.angle_beta   90.00
_cell.angle_gamma   90.00
#
_symmetry.space_group_name_H-M   'P 1'
#
loop_
_entity.id
_entity.type
_entity.pdbx_description
1 polymer ?
#
loop_
_entity_poly.entity_id
_entity_poly.type
_entity_poly.pdbx_seq_one_letter_code
_entity_poly.pdbx_strand_id
1 'polypeptide(L)'
;MKKILPKIIYFFIMPCSKATLRMERDHAGELSWIKKLRLKLHLSVCDFCVRYYKKLETLDRLMTESQKNEKIQKFKPTEIQLFIEKIKNKIKK
;
A
#
# COMPACT_ATOMS: atom_id res chain seq x y z
N MET A 1 -15.61 29.17 -30.37
CA MET A 1 -15.24 29.11 -28.93
C MET A 1 -15.73 27.79 -28.31
N LYS A 2 -15.04 26.66 -28.50
CA LYS A 2 -15.45 25.35 -27.92
C LYS A 2 -14.27 24.43 -27.59
N LYS A 3 -13.15 24.97 -27.08
CA LYS A 3 -11.96 24.16 -26.70
C LYS A 3 -11.43 24.44 -25.28
N ILE A 4 -12.25 25.01 -24.40
CA ILE A 4 -11.82 25.46 -23.06
C ILE A 4 -12.36 24.54 -21.95
N LEU A 5 -13.57 23.98 -22.12
CA LEU A 5 -14.17 23.06 -21.15
C LEU A 5 -13.33 21.80 -20.84
N PRO A 6 -12.77 21.04 -21.81
CA PRO A 6 -12.03 19.83 -21.49
C PRO A 6 -10.70 20.14 -20.76
N LYS A 7 -10.11 21.32 -20.96
CA LYS A 7 -8.89 21.75 -20.26
C LYS A 7 -9.14 22.07 -18.79
N ILE A 8 -10.29 22.66 -18.46
CA ILE A 8 -10.67 22.96 -17.06
C ILE A 8 -10.96 21.66 -16.31
N ILE A 9 -11.70 20.75 -16.95
CA ILE A 9 -11.96 19.41 -16.43
C ILE A 9 -10.63 18.68 -16.18
N TYR A 10 -9.68 18.69 -17.12
CA TYR A 10 -8.35 18.09 -16.95
C TYR A 10 -7.43 18.82 -15.95
N PHE A 11 -7.73 20.08 -15.62
CA PHE A 11 -7.01 20.84 -14.60
C PHE A 11 -7.51 20.49 -13.18
N PHE A 12 -8.83 20.32 -13.02
CA PHE A 12 -9.43 19.91 -11.75
C PHE A 12 -9.35 18.39 -11.51
N ILE A 13 -9.53 17.59 -12.56
CA ILE A 13 -9.33 16.15 -12.60
C ILE A 13 -7.87 15.93 -12.95
N MET A 14 -7.07 15.70 -11.92
CA MET A 14 -5.69 15.27 -12.04
C MET A 14 -5.52 14.21 -13.15
N PRO A 15 -4.43 14.26 -13.94
CA PRO A 15 -4.18 13.26 -14.96
C PRO A 15 -4.04 11.86 -14.34
N CYS A 16 -4.59 10.85 -15.01
CA CYS A 16 -4.55 9.45 -14.55
C CYS A 16 -3.12 8.98 -14.23
N SER A 17 -2.12 9.48 -14.95
CA SER A 17 -0.69 9.18 -14.71
C SER A 17 -0.19 9.59 -13.32
N LYS A 18 -0.79 10.63 -12.71
CA LYS A 18 -0.48 11.07 -11.35
C LYS A 18 -1.44 10.47 -10.31
N ALA A 19 -2.54 9.85 -10.75
CA ALA A 19 -3.52 9.24 -9.87
C ALA A 19 -2.94 7.99 -9.20
N THR A 20 -2.25 7.15 -9.96
CA THR A 20 -1.55 5.94 -9.51
C THR A 20 -0.63 6.22 -8.32
N LEU A 21 0.28 7.18 -8.48
CA LEU A 21 1.24 7.57 -7.44
C LEU A 21 0.55 8.12 -6.18
N ARG A 22 -0.58 8.82 -6.35
CA ARG A 22 -1.35 9.34 -5.21
C ARG A 22 -2.16 8.26 -4.50
N MET A 23 -2.64 7.25 -5.22
CA MET A 23 -3.31 6.09 -4.63
C MET A 23 -2.33 5.32 -3.76
N GLU A 24 -1.11 5.06 -4.25
CA GLU A 24 -0.07 4.37 -3.49
C GLU A 24 0.33 5.13 -2.22
N ARG A 25 0.43 6.47 -2.28
CA ARG A 25 0.69 7.29 -1.09
C ARG A 25 -0.51 7.40 -0.14
N ASP A 26 -1.74 7.32 -0.63
CA ASP A 26 -2.95 7.29 0.22
C ASP A 26 -2.96 5.99 1.02
N HIS A 27 -2.58 4.92 0.32
CA HIS A 27 -2.45 3.58 0.86
C HIS A 27 -1.36 3.46 1.92
N ALA A 28 -0.24 4.16 1.74
CA ALA A 28 0.83 4.27 2.73
C ALA A 28 0.49 5.18 3.94
N GLY A 29 -0.71 5.80 3.97
CA GLY A 29 -1.15 6.67 5.06
C GLY A 29 -0.57 8.09 5.02
N GLU A 30 0.10 8.49 3.93
CA GLU A 30 0.84 9.75 3.83
C GLU A 30 0.03 10.91 3.21
N LEU A 31 -1.28 10.74 3.00
CA LEU A 31 -2.11 11.76 2.34
C LEU A 31 -2.88 12.67 3.31
N SER A 32 -2.68 13.97 3.12
CA SER A 32 -3.57 15.01 3.65
C SER A 32 -5.00 14.87 3.09
N TRP A 33 -6.00 15.11 3.94
CA TRP A 33 -7.45 15.02 3.67
C TRP A 33 -7.90 15.66 2.36
N ILE A 34 -7.31 16.81 1.99
CA ILE A 34 -7.62 17.53 0.74
C ILE A 34 -7.26 16.69 -0.50
N LYS A 35 -6.12 15.99 -0.45
CA LYS A 35 -5.65 15.13 -1.54
C LYS A 35 -6.54 13.89 -1.68
N LYS A 36 -7.06 13.38 -0.57
CA LYS A 36 -8.01 12.26 -0.53
C LYS A 36 -9.35 12.61 -1.17
N LEU A 37 -9.89 13.81 -0.90
CA LEU A 37 -11.11 14.28 -1.54
C LEU A 37 -10.93 14.44 -3.06
N ARG A 38 -9.81 15.03 -3.49
CA ARG A 38 -9.49 15.15 -4.93
C ARG A 38 -9.36 13.79 -5.61
N LEU A 39 -8.80 12.79 -4.93
CA LEU A 39 -8.71 11.42 -5.45
C LEU A 39 -10.10 10.79 -5.60
N LYS A 40 -11.00 10.95 -4.60
CA LYS A 40 -12.38 10.46 -4.68
C LYS A 40 -13.15 11.06 -5.87
N LEU A 41 -13.00 12.36 -6.11
CA LEU A 41 -13.60 13.04 -7.27
C LEU A 41 -13.03 12.55 -8.61
N HIS A 42 -11.75 12.18 -8.66
CA HIS A 42 -11.16 11.59 -9.86
C HIS A 42 -11.72 10.18 -10.11
N LEU A 43 -11.84 9.37 -9.06
CA LEU A 43 -12.39 8.02 -9.13
C LEU A 43 -13.87 7.99 -9.56
N SER A 44 -14.66 9.04 -9.28
CA SER A 44 -16.06 9.10 -9.74
C SER A 44 -16.20 9.33 -11.25
N VAL A 45 -15.13 9.72 -11.95
CA VAL A 45 -15.16 10.06 -13.38
C VAL A 45 -14.32 9.09 -14.23
N CYS A 46 -13.37 8.37 -13.63
CA CYS A 46 -12.44 7.50 -14.35
C CYS A 46 -12.54 6.03 -13.92
N ASP A 47 -13.22 5.22 -14.73
CA ASP A 47 -13.40 3.79 -14.51
C ASP A 47 -12.08 3.00 -14.48
N PHE A 48 -11.10 3.40 -15.29
CA PHE A 48 -9.79 2.75 -15.32
C PHE A 48 -9.09 2.87 -13.96
N CYS A 49 -9.11 4.07 -13.39
CA CYS A 49 -8.53 4.36 -12.09
C CYS A 49 -9.30 3.66 -10.96
N VAL A 50 -10.62 3.48 -11.08
CA VAL A 50 -11.41 2.65 -10.13
C VAL A 50 -10.95 1.20 -10.14
N ARG A 51 -10.74 0.61 -11.32
CA ARG A 51 -10.25 -0.78 -11.45
C ARG A 51 -8.86 -0.93 -10.85
N TYR A 52 -7.97 0.02 -11.13
CA TYR A 52 -6.62 0.01 -10.54
C TYR A 52 -6.66 0.15 -9.01
N TYR A 53 -7.48 1.06 -8.49
CA TYR A 53 -7.63 1.26 -7.05
C TYR A 53 -8.10 0.00 -6.32
N LYS A 54 -9.11 -0.70 -6.87
CA LYS A 54 -9.57 -2.00 -6.34
C LYS A 54 -8.48 -3.06 -6.36
N LYS A 55 -7.64 -3.08 -7.41
CA LYS A 55 -6.50 -4.00 -7.49
C LYS A 55 -5.48 -3.72 -6.39
N LEU A 56 -5.17 -2.45 -6.12
CA LEU A 56 -4.28 -2.06 -5.02
C LEU A 56 -4.84 -2.47 -3.66
N GLU A 57 -6.12 -2.21 -3.40
CA GLU A 57 -6.77 -2.58 -2.13
C GLU A 57 -6.74 -4.09 -1.91
N THR A 58 -6.99 -4.87 -2.97
CA THR A 58 -6.90 -6.35 -2.92
C THR A 58 -5.47 -6.79 -2.61
N LEU A 59 -4.49 -6.21 -3.28
CA LEU A 59 -3.08 -6.55 -3.11
C LEU A 59 -2.59 -6.28 -1.68
N ASP A 60 -2.94 -5.12 -1.13
CA ASP A 60 -2.52 -4.76 0.22
C ASP A 60 -3.25 -5.58 1.29
N ARG A 61 -4.53 -5.90 1.06
CA ARG A 61 -5.26 -6.82 1.92
C ARG A 61 -4.58 -8.19 1.98
N LEU A 62 -4.16 -8.72 0.82
CA LEU A 62 -3.45 -9.99 0.75
C LEU A 62 -2.10 -9.93 1.49
N MET A 63 -1.34 -8.85 1.35
CA MET A 63 -0.07 -8.66 2.08
C MET A 63 -0.28 -8.52 3.59
N THR A 64 -1.32 -7.80 4.01
CA THR A 64 -1.64 -7.64 5.44
C THR A 64 -2.15 -8.95 6.04
N GLU A 65 -2.95 -9.72 5.30
CA GLU A 65 -3.41 -11.04 5.71
C GLU A 65 -2.26 -12.05 5.76
N SER A 66 -1.28 -11.99 4.84
CA SER A 66 -0.09 -12.84 4.94
C SER A 66 0.76 -12.52 6.17
N GLN A 67 0.94 -11.23 6.50
CA GLN A 67 1.66 -10.81 7.71
C GLN A 67 0.93 -11.19 9.01
N LYS A 68 -0.41 -11.19 9.02
CA LYS A 68 -1.19 -11.66 10.17
C LYS A 68 -1.15 -13.19 10.32
N ASN A 69 -1.06 -13.91 9.22
CA ASN A 69 -0.96 -15.37 9.19
C ASN A 69 0.47 -15.89 9.41
N GLU A 70 1.48 -15.05 9.26
CA GLU A 70 2.74 -15.20 9.99
C GLU A 70 2.44 -15.04 11.47
N LYS A 71 1.98 -16.14 12.10
CA LYS A 71 2.12 -16.32 13.53
C LYS A 71 3.55 -15.92 13.83
N ILE A 72 3.73 -14.81 14.55
CA ILE A 72 5.01 -14.52 15.20
C ILE A 72 5.28 -15.79 16.01
N GLN A 73 6.11 -16.68 15.47
CA GLN A 73 6.61 -17.82 16.20
C GLN A 73 7.47 -17.18 17.28
N LYS A 74 6.82 -16.86 18.40
CA LYS A 74 7.47 -16.39 19.60
C LYS A 74 8.28 -17.59 20.07
N PHE A 75 9.52 -17.68 19.61
CA PHE A 75 10.48 -18.65 20.12
C PHE A 75 10.46 -18.54 21.63
N LYS A 76 10.28 -19.68 22.30
CA LYS A 76 10.36 -19.69 23.76
C LYS A 76 11.78 -19.27 24.14
N PRO A 77 11.98 -18.47 25.21
CA PRO A 77 13.32 -18.06 25.64
C PRO A 77 14.27 -19.26 25.82
N THR A 78 13.73 -20.41 26.21
CA THR A 78 14.43 -21.69 26.34
C THR A 78 14.96 -22.24 25.02
N GLU A 79 14.25 -22.08 23.90
CA GLU A 79 14.68 -22.54 22.57
C GLU A 79 15.87 -21.72 22.06
N ILE A 80 15.87 -20.41 22.33
CA ILE A 80 16.97 -19.51 21.96
C ILE A 80 18.23 -19.87 22.76
N GLN A 81 18.09 -20.15 24.06
CA GLN A 81 19.23 -20.56 24.90
C GLN A 81 19.82 -21.90 24.46
N LEU A 82 18.98 -22.90 24.16
CA LEU A 82 19.43 -24.20 23.64
C LEU A 82 20.17 -24.06 22.30
N PHE A 83 19.72 -23.15 21.44
CA PHE A 83 20.39 -22.87 20.18
C PHE A 83 21.78 -22.23 20.37
N ILE A 84 21.88 -21.23 21.26
CA ILE A 84 23.16 -20.57 21.59
C ILE A 84 24.15 -21.58 22.16
N GLU A 85 23.72 -22.43 23.10
CA GLU A 85 24.59 -23.47 23.68
C GLU A 85 25.04 -24.49 22.64
N LYS A 86 24.15 -24.89 21.72
CA LYS A 86 24.49 -25.80 20.62
C LYS A 86 25.54 -25.20 19.69
N ILE A 87 25.46 -23.90 19.39
CA ILE A 87 26.47 -23.19 18.59
C ILE A 87 27.79 -23.12 19.34
N LYS A 88 27.80 -22.71 20.62
CA LYS A 88 29.02 -22.63 21.42
C LYS A 88 29.76 -23.97 21.48
N ASN A 89 29.03 -25.07 21.67
CA ASN A 89 29.61 -26.42 21.69
C ASN A 89 30.18 -26.85 20.34
N LYS A 90 29.67 -26.31 19.23
CA LYS A 90 30.17 -26.58 17.88
C LYS A 90 31.39 -25.74 17.49
N ILE A 91 31.57 -24.58 18.13
CA ILE A 91 32.72 -23.68 17.94
C ILE A 91 33.88 -24.07 18.87
N LYS A 92 33.59 -24.64 20.04
CA LYS A 92 34.60 -25.15 20.98
C LYS A 92 35.21 -26.50 20.58
N LYS A 93 34.70 -27.15 19.52
CA LYS A 93 35.20 -28.42 18.99
C LYS A 93 35.89 -28.17 17.65
#